data_AF-A0A535QDY1-F1
#
_entry.id   AF-A0A535QDY1-F1
#
_cell.length_a   1.000
_cell.length_b   1.000
_cell.length_c   1.000
_cell.angle_alpha   90.00
_cell.angle_beta   90.00
_cell.angle_gamma   90.00
#
_symmetry.space_group_name_H-M   'P 1'
#
loop_
_entity.id
_entity.type
_entity.pdbx_description
1 polymer ?
#
loop_
_entity_poly.entity_id
_entity_poly.type
_entity_poly.pdbx_seq_one_letter_code
_entity_poly.pdbx_strand_id
1 'polypeptide(L)'
;MSGWRRHMSLCGAGFHPNDRVDVMTQGPVGSTQWRITADVHGGFRSPLPWPLCALTPGKVVAIDFHEARSNALTLPGSGCP
;
A
#
# COMPACT_ATOMS: atom_id res chain seq x y z
N MET A 1 -23.15 19.69 1.59
CA MET A 1 -23.03 18.33 1.01
C MET A 1 -21.55 17.97 1.02
N SER A 2 -21.07 17.30 2.07
CA SER A 2 -19.64 17.03 2.25
C SER A 2 -19.23 15.84 1.39
N GLY A 3 -18.55 16.11 0.28
CA GLY A 3 -18.04 15.10 -0.64
C GLY A 3 -17.01 14.23 0.07
N TRP A 4 -17.35 12.96 0.30
CA TRP A 4 -16.40 11.95 0.76
C TRP A 4 -15.37 11.76 -0.35
N ARG A 5 -14.17 12.35 -0.20
CA ARG A 5 -13.01 11.94 -1.01
C ARG A 5 -12.82 10.45 -0.75
N ARG A 6 -13.15 9.61 -1.73
CA ARG A 6 -12.83 8.17 -1.68
C ARG A 6 -11.32 8.04 -1.74
N HIS A 7 -10.65 8.13 -0.59
CA HIS A 7 -9.25 7.76 -0.50
C HIS A 7 -9.17 6.25 -0.70
N MET A 8 -8.64 5.84 -1.85
CA MET A 8 -8.33 4.44 -2.08
C MET A 8 -7.41 3.95 -0.95
N SER A 9 -7.72 2.79 -0.40
CA SER A 9 -6.94 2.16 0.66
C SER A 9 -6.29 0.90 0.12
N LEU A 10 -5.04 0.66 0.50
CA LEU A 10 -4.36 -0.63 0.35
C LEU A 10 -4.63 -1.46 1.59
N CYS A 11 -5.04 -2.71 1.40
CA CYS A 11 -5.20 -3.68 2.47
C CYS A 11 -4.21 -4.82 2.30
N GLY A 12 -3.69 -5.33 3.40
CA GLY A 12 -2.82 -6.51 3.45
C GLY A 12 -3.22 -7.43 4.59
N ALA A 13 -2.86 -8.70 4.50
CA ALA A 13 -3.11 -9.71 5.52
C ALA A 13 -2.02 -10.81 5.48
N GLY A 14 -1.87 -11.53 6.60
CA GLY A 14 -0.90 -12.62 6.73
C GLY A 14 0.50 -12.17 7.17
N PHE A 15 0.64 -10.93 7.65
CA PHE A 15 1.88 -10.44 8.26
C PHE A 15 1.94 -10.81 9.74
N HIS A 16 3.12 -10.70 10.35
CA HIS A 16 3.25 -10.90 11.80
C HIS A 16 2.41 -9.85 12.57
N PRO A 17 1.64 -10.25 13.60
CA PRO A 17 0.84 -9.29 14.38
C PRO A 17 1.69 -8.22 15.07
N ASN A 18 1.24 -6.96 15.04
CA ASN A 18 1.94 -5.79 15.59
C ASN A 18 3.30 -5.45 14.96
N ASP A 19 3.67 -6.12 13.87
CA ASP A 19 4.93 -5.85 13.18
C ASP A 19 4.86 -4.60 12.31
N ARG A 20 6.05 -4.05 12.05
CA ARG A 20 6.24 -3.05 11.01
C ARG A 20 6.24 -3.71 9.65
N VAL A 21 5.40 -3.18 8.77
CA VAL A 21 5.31 -3.53 7.37
C VAL A 21 5.76 -2.33 6.54
N ASP A 22 6.82 -2.52 5.77
CA ASP A 22 7.30 -1.56 4.78
C ASP A 22 6.61 -1.85 3.44
N VAL A 23 5.85 -0.87 2.95
CA VAL A 23 5.12 -0.96 1.69
C VAL A 23 5.87 -0.12 0.66
N MET A 24 6.19 -0.74 -0.47
CA MET A 24 6.89 -0.11 -1.58
C MET A 24 6.01 -0.15 -2.82
N THR A 25 5.96 0.96 -3.54
CA THR A 25 5.36 1.04 -4.87
C THR A 25 6.38 1.50 -5.88
N GLN A 26 6.42 0.82 -7.02
CA GLN A 26 7.27 1.16 -8.16
C GLN A 26 6.41 1.38 -9.40
N GLY A 27 6.55 2.54 -10.01
CA GLY A 27 5.89 2.94 -11.25
C GLY A 27 6.90 3.41 -12.32
N PRO A 28 6.41 3.84 -13.50
CA PRO A 28 7.27 4.27 -14.60
C PRO A 28 8.06 5.53 -14.28
N VAL A 29 7.48 6.41 -13.46
CA VAL A 29 8.06 7.72 -13.11
C VAL A 29 8.89 7.69 -11.82
N GLY A 30 8.98 6.54 -11.14
CA GLY A 30 9.75 6.41 -9.90
C GLY A 30 9.18 5.40 -8.91
N SER A 31 9.58 5.53 -7.65
CA SER A 31 9.08 4.69 -6.56
C SER A 31 8.75 5.53 -5.32
N THR A 32 7.88 5.00 -4.47
CA THR A 32 7.59 5.56 -3.14
C THR A 32 7.49 4.43 -2.13
N GLN A 33 7.79 4.73 -0.88
CA GLN A 33 7.69 3.78 0.22
C GLN A 33 7.09 4.45 1.45
N TRP A 34 6.34 3.68 2.22
CA TRP A 34 5.81 4.12 3.50
C TRP A 34 5.68 2.92 4.45
N ARG A 35 5.57 3.23 5.74
CA ARG A 35 5.53 2.23 6.80
C ARG A 35 4.16 2.22 7.47
N ILE A 36 3.71 1.02 7.81
CA ILE A 36 2.48 0.75 8.54
C ILE A 36 2.74 -0.35 9.57
N THR A 37 1.99 -0.34 10.67
CA THR A 37 1.98 -1.43 11.64
C THR A 37 0.81 -2.36 11.36
N ALA A 38 1.06 -3.67 11.29
CA ALA A 38 0.01 -4.68 11.22
C ALA A 38 -0.80 -4.69 12.52
N ASP A 39 -2.09 -4.95 12.42
CA ASP A 39 -2.97 -5.12 13.57
C ASP A 39 -2.68 -6.44 14.32
N VAL A 40 -3.44 -6.67 15.39
CA VAL A 40 -3.31 -7.86 16.24
C VAL A 40 -3.64 -9.18 15.52
N HIS A 41 -4.21 -9.11 14.32
CA HIS A 41 -4.53 -10.26 13.47
C HIS A 41 -3.56 -10.39 12.27
N GLY A 42 -2.52 -9.56 12.19
CA GLY A 42 -1.60 -9.58 11.05
C GLY A 42 -2.16 -8.94 9.78
N GLY A 43 -3.25 -8.18 9.92
CA GLY A 43 -3.88 -7.40 8.86
C GLY A 43 -3.39 -5.95 8.87
N PHE A 44 -3.59 -5.22 7.78
CA PHE A 44 -3.42 -3.78 7.79
C PHE A 44 -4.32 -3.09 6.78
N ARG A 45 -4.62 -1.81 7.03
CA ARG A 45 -5.26 -0.91 6.07
C ARG A 45 -4.52 0.42 6.05
N SER A 46 -3.98 0.79 4.90
CA SER A 46 -3.28 2.05 4.69
C SER A 46 -4.01 2.88 3.63
N PRO A 47 -4.26 4.19 3.85
CA PRO A 47 -4.58 5.07 2.73
C PRO A 47 -3.41 5.08 1.73
N LEU A 48 -3.71 5.13 0.44
CA LEU A 48 -2.69 5.29 -0.60
C LEU A 48 -2.16 6.74 -0.54
N PRO A 49 -0.85 6.99 -0.30
CA PRO A 49 -0.30 8.34 -0.33
C PRO A 49 -0.48 9.02 -1.68
N TRP A 50 -0.63 10.35 -1.65
CA TRP A 50 -1.03 11.19 -2.78
C TRP A 50 -0.03 11.40 -3.95
N PRO A 51 1.16 10.74 -4.05
CA PRO A 51 1.84 10.62 -5.34
C PRO A 51 1.65 9.26 -6.01
N LEU A 52 1.00 8.27 -5.37
CA LEU A 52 0.84 6.93 -5.96
C LEU A 52 0.09 6.94 -7.29
N CYS A 53 -0.74 7.95 -7.48
CA CYS A 53 -1.40 8.22 -8.74
C CYS A 53 -0.46 8.49 -9.89
N ALA A 54 0.56 9.32 -9.67
CA ALA A 54 1.60 9.56 -10.67
C ALA A 54 2.44 8.31 -10.95
N LEU A 55 2.47 7.36 -9.99
CA LEU A 55 3.20 6.10 -10.13
C LEU A 55 2.37 4.99 -10.82
N THR A 56 1.16 5.29 -11.29
CA THR A 56 0.35 4.32 -12.04
C THR A 56 0.66 4.34 -13.55
N PRO A 57 0.61 3.19 -14.25
CA PRO A 57 0.43 1.85 -13.71
C PRO A 57 1.66 1.40 -12.89
N GLY A 58 1.44 0.87 -11.69
CA GLY A 58 2.51 0.56 -10.74
C GLY A 58 2.41 -0.84 -10.14
N LYS A 59 3.50 -1.31 -9.53
CA LYS A 59 3.54 -2.54 -8.72
C LYS A 59 3.74 -2.18 -7.26
N VAL A 60 2.93 -2.77 -6.39
CA VAL A 60 3.00 -2.64 -4.94
C VAL A 60 3.47 -3.94 -4.34
N VAL A 61 4.41 -3.87 -3.41
CA VAL A 61 4.85 -4.98 -2.58
C VAL A 61 4.91 -4.53 -1.13
N ALA A 62 4.70 -5.45 -0.21
CA ALA A 62 4.82 -5.24 1.22
C ALA A 62 5.76 -6.28 1.82
N ILE A 63 6.58 -5.85 2.78
CA ILE A 63 7.56 -6.70 3.47
C ILE A 63 7.46 -6.38 4.96
N ASP A 64 7.33 -7.39 5.82
CA ASP A 64 7.42 -7.19 7.27
C ASP A 64 8.84 -7.31 7.81
N PHE A 65 9.01 -7.02 9.10
CA PHE A 65 10.31 -7.07 9.77
C PHE A 65 10.93 -8.48 9.82
N HIS A 66 10.12 -9.52 9.69
CA HIS A 66 10.55 -10.92 9.59
C HIS A 66 10.81 -11.34 8.13
N GLU A 67 10.92 -10.37 7.22
CA GLU A 67 11.16 -10.57 5.79
C GLU A 67 10.05 -11.34 5.06
N ALA A 68 8.85 -11.46 5.66
CA ALA A 68 7.70 -12.02 4.96
C ALA A 68 7.23 -11.03 3.89
N ARG A 69 7.30 -11.45 2.64
CA ARG A 69 7.00 -10.63 1.47
C ARG A 69 5.66 -11.00 0.86
N SER A 70 4.85 -9.99 0.58
CA SER A 70 3.59 -10.16 -0.15
C SER A 70 3.81 -10.52 -1.61
N ASN A 71 2.77 -11.04 -2.26
CA ASN A 71 2.67 -10.99 -3.72
C ASN A 71 2.71 -9.53 -4.22
N ALA A 72 3.13 -9.35 -5.47
CA ALA A 72 3.06 -8.05 -6.12
C ALA A 72 1.61 -7.77 -6.57
N LEU A 73 1.06 -6.62 -6.15
CA LEU A 73 -0.23 -6.13 -6.60
C LEU A 73 -0.03 -5.07 -7.69
N THR A 74 -0.74 -5.18 -8.81
CA THR A 74 -0.74 -4.14 -9.84
C THR A 74 -1.75 -3.06 -9.49
N LEU A 75 -1.30 -1.80 -9.47
CA LEU A 75 -2.17 -0.63 -9.42
C LEU A 75 -2.56 -0.22 -10.85
N PRO A 76 -3.81 -0.44 -11.29
CA PRO A 76 -4.27 0.06 -12.57
C PRO A 76 -4.35 1.60 -12.53
N GLY A 77 -3.99 2.28 -13.61
CA GLY A 77 -4.02 3.75 -13.69
C GLY A 77 -5.40 4.39 -13.68
N SER A 78 -6.45 3.59 -13.65
CA SER A 78 -7.84 4.04 -13.61
C SER A 78 -8.30 4.25 -12.16
N GLY A 79 -8.04 5.41 -11.58
CA GLY A 79 -8.52 5.69 -10.22
C GLY A 79 -7.98 6.94 -9.53
N CYS A 80 -7.21 7.73 -10.25
CA CYS A 80 -6.66 8.97 -9.71
C CYS A 80 -7.62 10.12 -10.01
N PRO A 81 -8.04 10.87 -8.98
CA PRO A 81 -8.87 12.05 -9.20
C PRO A 81 -8.16 13.09 -10.07
#